data_AF-A0A9E1FM23-F1
#
_entry.id   AF-A0A9E1FM23-F1
#
_cell.length_a   1.000
_cell.length_b   1.000
_cell.length_c   1.000
_cell.angle_alpha   90.00
_cell.angle_beta   90.00
_cell.angle_gamma   90.00
#
_symmetry.space_group_name_H-M   'P 1'
#
loop_
_entity.id
_entity.type
_entity.pdbx_description
1 polymer ?
#
loop_
_entity_poly.entity_id
_entity_poly.type
_entity_poly.pdbx_seq_one_letter_code
_entity_poly.pdbx_strand_id
1 'polypeptide(L)'
;MQYTDAEAALIGGLISTYFFQPAVSASLKDAYSRVLEHLHQNALTSSDLQQIRKAVNFLMPMCQANRQTQRELMGVNARTTALLNGSR
;
A
#
# COMPACT_ATOMS: atom_id res chain seq x y z
N MET A 1 -0.42 -8.19 -14.60
CA MET A 1 -1.18 -8.51 -13.37
C MET A 1 -1.10 -7.28 -12.47
N GLN A 2 -2.22 -6.73 -12.02
CA GLN A 2 -2.28 -5.58 -11.10
C GLN A 2 -3.17 -5.92 -9.91
N TYR A 3 -3.22 -5.04 -8.90
CA TYR A 3 -4.18 -5.16 -7.81
C TYR A 3 -5.61 -5.15 -8.36
N THR A 4 -6.48 -5.95 -7.75
CA THR A 4 -7.92 -5.84 -7.99
C THR A 4 -8.45 -4.54 -7.40
N ASP A 5 -9.63 -4.11 -7.85
CA ASP A 5 -10.33 -2.95 -7.29
C ASP A 5 -10.47 -3.03 -5.76
N ALA A 6 -10.80 -4.22 -5.23
CA ALA A 6 -10.88 -4.46 -3.79
C ALA A 6 -9.53 -4.27 -3.07
N GLU A 7 -8.44 -4.79 -3.64
CA GLU A 7 -7.10 -4.61 -3.07
C GLU A 7 -6.66 -3.15 -3.15
N ALA A 8 -6.95 -2.47 -4.27
CA ALA A 8 -6.66 -1.06 -4.46
C ALA A 8 -7.44 -0.19 -3.46
N ALA A 9 -8.73 -0.43 -3.28
CA ALA A 9 -9.55 0.27 -2.29
C ALA A 9 -9.03 0.04 -0.86
N LEU A 10 -8.62 -1.19 -0.53
CA LEU A 10 -8.07 -1.52 0.78
C LEU A 10 -6.72 -0.85 1.03
N ILE A 11 -5.79 -0.94 0.08
CA ILE A 11 -4.48 -0.26 0.15
C ILE A 11 -4.68 1.23 0.25
N GLY A 12 -5.55 1.80 -0.58
CA GLY A 12 -5.82 3.22 -0.62
C GLY A 12 -6.46 3.73 0.68
N GLY A 13 -7.41 2.97 1.23
CA GLY A 13 -8.03 3.24 2.51
C GLY A 13 -7.04 3.19 3.67
N LEU A 14 -6.18 2.17 3.72
CA LEU A 14 -5.12 2.06 4.74
C LEU A 14 -4.11 3.21 4.62
N ILE A 15 -3.61 3.46 3.42
CA ILE A 15 -2.62 4.52 3.20
C ILE A 15 -3.22 5.88 3.56
N SER A 16 -4.44 6.18 3.13
CA SER A 16 -5.12 7.43 3.50
C SER A 16 -5.32 7.52 5.01
N THR A 17 -5.84 6.46 5.65
CA THR A 17 -6.14 6.46 7.09
C THR A 17 -4.90 6.68 7.95
N TYR A 18 -3.79 6.00 7.63
CA TYR A 18 -2.57 6.03 8.46
C TYR A 18 -1.57 7.10 8.02
N PHE A 19 -1.40 7.34 6.72
CA PHE A 19 -0.38 8.26 6.19
C PHE A 19 -0.87 9.69 5.95
N PHE A 20 -2.18 9.95 5.91
CA PHE A 20 -2.71 11.33 5.89
C PHE A 20 -2.92 11.93 7.29
N GLN A 21 -2.50 11.23 8.35
CA GLN A 21 -2.54 11.76 9.71
C GLN A 21 -1.72 13.05 9.84
N PRO A 22 -2.10 13.99 10.74
CA PRO A 22 -1.36 15.24 10.95
C PRO A 22 0.10 15.02 11.40
N ALA A 23 0.40 13.86 11.98
CA ALA A 23 1.75 13.46 12.41
C ALA A 23 2.71 13.07 11.26
N VAL A 24 2.23 12.98 10.01
CA VAL A 24 3.03 12.51 8.87
C VAL A 24 3.57 13.70 8.08
N SER A 25 4.87 13.63 7.74
CA SER A 25 5.57 14.66 6.98
C SER A 25 4.93 14.93 5.63
N ALA A 26 4.92 16.20 5.20
CA ALA A 26 4.37 16.63 3.92
C ALA A 26 4.95 15.83 2.73
N SER A 27 6.26 15.55 2.74
CA SER A 27 6.93 14.76 1.69
C SER A 27 6.42 13.31 1.61
N LEU A 28 6.03 12.72 2.74
CA LEU A 28 5.45 11.37 2.75
C LEU A 28 4.03 11.40 2.17
N LYS A 29 3.23 12.40 2.56
CA LYS A 29 1.88 12.61 2.04
C LYS A 29 1.89 12.79 0.53
N ASP A 30 2.82 13.57 0.01
CA ASP A 30 3.01 13.75 -1.44
C ASP A 30 3.33 12.42 -2.14
N ALA A 31 4.30 11.66 -1.62
CA ALA A 31 4.67 10.37 -2.17
C ALA A 31 3.49 9.39 -2.19
N TYR A 32 2.73 9.29 -1.09
CA TYR A 32 1.57 8.41 -1.01
C TYR A 32 0.36 8.92 -1.82
N SER A 33 0.20 10.23 -1.98
CA SER A 33 -0.82 10.80 -2.88
C SER A 33 -0.58 10.36 -4.32
N ARG A 34 0.68 10.38 -4.77
CA ARG A 34 1.06 9.92 -6.10
C ARG A 34 0.83 8.42 -6.30
N VAL A 35 1.12 7.62 -5.27
CA VAL A 35 0.80 6.18 -5.25
C VAL A 35 -0.71 5.96 -5.42
N LEU A 36 -1.55 6.71 -4.71
CA LEU A 36 -3.02 6.59 -4.79
C LEU A 36 -3.55 6.94 -6.17
N GLU A 37 -2.97 7.95 -6.81
CA GLU A 37 -3.32 8.34 -8.17
C GLU A 37 -2.95 7.25 -9.18
N HIS A 38 -1.73 6.72 -9.09
CA HIS A 38 -1.28 5.61 -9.95
C HIS A 38 -2.05 4.30 -9.67
N LEU A 39 -2.49 4.10 -8.43
CA LEU A 39 -3.34 2.97 -8.04
C LEU A 39 -4.69 3.04 -8.75
N HIS A 40 -5.33 4.22 -8.77
CA HIS A 40 -6.58 4.47 -9.50
C HIS A 40 -6.41 4.35 -11.01
N GLN A 41 -5.31 4.87 -11.56
CA GLN A 41 -5.02 4.80 -12.99
C GLN A 41 -4.54 3.42 -13.44
N ASN A 42 -4.43 2.45 -12.53
CA ASN A 42 -3.87 1.13 -12.80
C ASN A 42 -2.51 1.27 -13.52
N ALA A 43 -1.67 2.16 -13.01
CA ALA A 43 -0.38 2.55 -13.57
C ALA A 43 0.72 2.53 -12.50
N LEU A 44 0.60 1.61 -11.53
CA LEU A 44 1.58 1.46 -10.45
C LEU A 44 2.98 1.19 -10.99
N THR A 45 3.92 2.04 -10.58
CA THR A 45 5.33 1.88 -10.89
C THR A 45 6.06 1.09 -9.80
N SER A 46 7.28 0.64 -10.09
CA SER A 46 8.16 -0.01 -9.12
C SER A 46 8.36 0.84 -7.85
N SER A 47 8.45 2.17 -7.99
CA SER A 47 8.54 3.08 -6.85
C SER A 47 7.27 3.05 -6.00
N ASP A 48 6.09 3.04 -6.63
CA ASP A 48 4.83 2.99 -5.91
C ASP A 48 4.68 1.69 -5.12
N LEU A 49 5.00 0.57 -5.76
CA LEU A 49 5.00 -0.74 -5.11
C LEU A 49 5.97 -0.79 -3.92
N GLN A 50 7.14 -0.16 -4.01
CA GLN A 50 8.03 -0.06 -2.85
C GLN A 50 7.43 0.75 -1.69
N GLN A 51 6.72 1.85 -1.99
CA GLN A 51 6.05 2.66 -0.97
C GLN A 51 4.90 1.88 -0.30
N ILE A 52 4.10 1.16 -1.09
CA ILE A 52 3.04 0.27 -0.58
C ILE A 52 3.66 -0.81 0.32
N ARG A 53 4.75 -1.45 -0.12
CA ARG A 53 5.43 -2.48 0.68
C ARG A 53 5.96 -1.94 2.00
N LYS A 54 6.53 -0.73 2.00
CA LYS A 54 6.98 -0.06 3.23
C LYS A 54 5.83 0.24 4.17
N ALA A 55 4.73 0.80 3.64
CA ALA A 55 3.52 1.07 4.41
C ALA A 55 2.97 -0.21 5.06
N VAL A 56 2.82 -1.27 4.28
CA VAL A 56 2.27 -2.54 4.75
C VAL A 56 3.18 -3.19 5.81
N ASN A 57 4.51 -3.17 5.62
CA ASN A 57 5.45 -3.66 6.64
C ASN A 57 5.37 -2.85 7.94
N PHE A 58 5.20 -1.53 7.83
CA PHE A 58 5.04 -0.65 8.99
C PHE A 58 3.72 -0.92 9.74
N LEU A 59 2.64 -1.21 9.02
CA LEU A 59 1.32 -1.52 9.58
C LEU A 59 1.18 -2.97 10.08
N MET A 60 2.06 -3.87 9.63
CA MET A 60 2.03 -5.29 9.99
C MET A 60 2.05 -5.56 11.51
N PRO A 61 2.92 -4.91 12.33
CA PRO A 61 2.85 -5.02 13.78
C PRO A 61 1.59 -4.37 14.38
N MET A 62 1.07 -3.29 13.79
CA MET A 62 -0.14 -2.62 14.26
C MET A 62 -1.41 -3.46 14.04
N CYS A 63 -1.42 -4.28 13.00
CA CYS A 63 -2.54 -5.18 12.68
C CYS A 63 -2.43 -6.57 13.31
N GLN A 64 -1.43 -6.82 14.17
CA GLN A 64 -1.30 -8.08 14.93
C GLN A 64 -2.54 -8.40 15.75
N ALA A 65 -3.17 -7.37 16.34
CA ALA A 65 -4.39 -7.53 17.14
C ALA A 65 -5.61 -7.92 16.29
N ASN A 66 -5.58 -7.66 14.98
CA ASN A 66 -6.72 -7.87 14.08
C ASN A 66 -6.40 -8.91 13.00
N ARG A 67 -6.70 -10.19 13.29
CA ARG A 67 -6.39 -11.34 12.41
C ARG A 67 -6.90 -11.17 10.98
N GLN A 68 -8.04 -10.50 10.78
CA GLN A 68 -8.59 -10.25 9.45
C GLN A 68 -7.71 -9.26 8.67
N THR A 69 -7.46 -8.09 9.24
CA THR A 69 -6.59 -7.07 8.63
C THR A 69 -5.17 -7.59 8.41
N GLN A 70 -4.67 -8.43 9.31
CA GLN A 70 -3.38 -9.10 9.13
C GLN A 70 -3.34 -9.98 7.87
N ARG A 71 -4.39 -10.78 7.62
CA ARG A 71 -4.48 -11.61 6.40
C ARG A 71 -4.55 -10.77 5.15
N GLU A 72 -5.33 -9.68 5.16
CA GLU A 72 -5.44 -8.76 4.03
C GLU A 72 -4.09 -8.09 3.74
N LEU A 73 -3.40 -7.59 4.77
CA LEU A 73 -2.06 -7.03 4.64
C LEU A 73 -1.04 -8.04 4.12
N MET A 74 -1.09 -9.29 4.58
CA MET A 74 -0.22 -10.35 4.02
C MET A 74 -0.50 -10.59 2.54
N GLY A 75 -1.78 -10.65 2.14
CA GLY A 75 -2.18 -10.80 0.74
C GLY A 75 -1.66 -9.65 -0.12
N VAL A 76 -1.85 -8.41 0.34
CA VAL A 76 -1.30 -7.22 -0.31
C VAL A 76 0.22 -7.30 -0.41
N ASN A 77 0.93 -7.63 0.67
CA ASN A 77 2.40 -7.70 0.70
C ASN A 77 2.96 -8.76 -0.26
N ALA A 78 2.33 -9.94 -0.31
CA ALA A 78 2.70 -11.00 -1.23
C ALA A 78 2.48 -10.55 -2.68
N ARG A 79 1.37 -9.88 -2.96
CA ARG A 79 1.06 -9.29 -4.27
C ARG A 79 2.06 -8.19 -4.63
N THR A 80 2.36 -7.25 -3.73
CA THR A 80 3.37 -6.21 -3.96
C THR A 80 4.72 -6.82 -4.31
N THR A 81 5.10 -7.87 -3.59
CA THR A 81 6.38 -8.56 -3.79
C THR A 81 6.43 -9.30 -5.12
N ALA A 82 5.35 -9.97 -5.51
CA ALA A 82 5.23 -10.59 -6.82
C ALA A 82 5.31 -9.56 -7.95
N LEU A 83 4.62 -8.43 -7.83
CA LEU A 83 4.67 -7.33 -8.80
C LEU A 83 6.06 -6.73 -8.93
N LEU A 84 6.76 -6.51 -7.81
CA LEU A 84 8.15 -6.03 -7.80
C LEU A 84 9.13 -7.01 -8.44
N ASN A 85 8.93 -8.32 -8.25
CA ASN A 85 9.79 -9.34 -8.86
C ASN A 85 9.47 -9.57 -10.34
N GLY A 86 8.22 -9.43 -10.76
CA GLY A 86 7.82 -9.51 -12.16
C GLY A 86 8.10 -8.24 -12.98
N SER A 87 8.37 -7.11 -12.31
CA SER A 87 8.80 -5.85 -12.95
C SER A 87 10.33 -5.75 -13.09
N ARG A 88 11.05 -6.86 -12.89
CA ARG A 88 12.52 -6.97 -12.96
C ARG A 88 12.91 -7.71 -14.23
#